data_AF-A0AA87U5C7-F1
#
_entry.id   AF-A0AA87U5C7-F1
#
_cell.length_a   1.000
_cell.length_b   1.000
_cell.length_c   1.000
_cell.angle_alpha   90.00
_cell.angle_beta   90.00
_cell.angle_gamma   90.00
#
_symmetry.space_group_name_H-M   'P 1'
#
loop_
_entity.id
_entity.type
_entity.pdbx_description
1 polymer ?
#
loop_
_entity_poly.entity_id
_entity_poly.type
_entity_poly.pdbx_seq_one_letter_code
_entity_poly.pdbx_strand_id
1 'polypeptide(L)' 'MPITAMEQSIRDILGDSHLRRSRKIDRLLELQSEARGIQRAGSESTMSADDGLQDDLRVIEKALQDLGADVEEKGAATL' A
#
# COMPACT_ATOMS: atom_id res chain seq x y z
N MET A 1 6.86 9.52 15.16
CA MET A 1 5.46 9.65 14.72
C MET A 1 4.74 8.35 15.02
N PRO A 2 3.46 8.35 15.43
CA PRO A 2 2.69 7.12 15.49
C PRO A 2 2.57 6.55 14.08
N ILE A 3 2.89 5.27 13.95
CA ILE A 3 2.78 4.53 12.70
C ILE A 3 1.32 4.14 12.52
N THR A 4 0.78 4.30 11.32
CA THR A 4 -0.61 3.98 11.04
C THR A 4 -0.82 2.46 11.17
N ALA A 5 -2.06 2.03 11.41
CA ALA A 5 -2.39 0.60 11.43
C ALA A 5 -2.03 -0.08 10.09
N MET A 6 -2.06 0.69 8.99
CA MET A 6 -1.65 0.26 7.66
C MET A 6 -0.14 0.03 7.58
N GLU A 7 0.67 0.99 8.01
CA GLU A 7 2.12 0.87 8.06
C GLU A 7 2.60 -0.32 8.90
N GLN A 8 1.92 -0.60 10.02
CA GLN A 8 2.23 -1.76 10.85
C GLN A 8 1.94 -3.07 10.08
N SER A 9 0.80 -3.15 9.39
CA SER A 9 0.41 -4.32 8.61
C SER A 9 1.39 -4.61 7.45
N ILE A 10 1.84 -3.56 6.76
CA ILE A 10 2.87 -3.66 5.71
C ILE A 10 4.17 -4.20 6.29
N ARG A 11 4.61 -3.66 7.44
CA ARG A 11 5.83 -4.11 8.13
C ARG A 11 5.77 -5.57 8.53
N ASP A 12 4.63 -6.03 9.04
CA ASP A 12 4.41 -7.44 9.36
C ASP A 12 4.55 -8.33 8.12
N ILE A 13 3.91 -7.97 7.00
CA ILE A 13 3.99 -8.73 5.74
C ILE A 13 5.43 -8.77 5.19
N LEU A 14 6.14 -7.64 5.23
CA LEU A 14 7.52 -7.55 4.76
C LEU A 14 8.48 -8.30 5.67
N GLY A 15 8.29 -8.21 6.99
CA GLY A 15 9.11 -8.85 8.02
C GLY A 15 8.89 -10.35 8.15
N ASP A 16 7.77 -10.89 7.65
CA ASP A 16 7.47 -12.31 7.72
C ASP A 16 8.43 -13.12 6.83
N SER A 17 9.33 -13.88 7.44
CA SER A 17 10.30 -14.74 6.75
C SER A 17 9.70 -16.07 6.25
N HIS A 18 8.48 -16.41 6.66
CA HIS A 18 7.76 -17.61 6.23
C HIS A 18 6.97 -17.34 4.95
N LEU A 19 6.60 -16.09 4.67
CA LEU A 19 5.98 -15.70 3.41
C LEU A 19 6.99 -15.64 2.26
N ARG A 20 6.65 -16.33 1.17
CA ARG A 20 7.34 -16.18 -0.11
C ARG A 20 7.05 -14.80 -0.70
N ARG A 21 7.99 -14.25 -1.47
CA ARG A 21 7.88 -12.96 -2.17
C ARG A 21 6.54 -12.80 -2.91
N SER A 22 6.09 -13.81 -3.66
CA SER A 22 4.80 -13.79 -4.35
C SER A 22 3.60 -13.64 -3.39
N ARG A 23 3.62 -14.34 -2.25
CA ARG A 23 2.57 -14.22 -1.23
C ARG A 23 2.58 -12.86 -0.54
N LYS A 24 3.75 -12.25 -0.36
CA LYS A 24 3.87 -10.88 0.16
C LYS A 24 3.21 -9.88 -0.80
N ILE A 25 3.46 -10.04 -2.10
CA ILE A 25 2.86 -9.21 -3.15
C ILE A 25 1.33 -9.36 -3.15
N ASP A 26 0.81 -10.59 -3.18
CA ASP A 26 -0.64 -10.87 -3.08
C ASP A 26 -1.27 -10.16 -1.88
N ARG A 27 -0.62 -10.27 -0.71
CA ARG A 27 -1.15 -9.70 0.53
C ARG A 27 -1.13 -8.17 0.54
N LEU A 28 -0.09 -7.56 -0.03
CA LEU A 28 0.00 -6.10 -0.19
C LEU A 28 -1.04 -5.58 -1.19
N LEU A 29 -1.33 -6.32 -2.27
CA LEU A 29 -2.37 -5.97 -3.24
C LEU A 29 -3.77 -6.04 -2.62
N GLU A 30 -4.04 -7.07 -1.81
CA GLU A 30 -5.29 -7.19 -1.05
C GLU A 30 -5.47 -5.98 -0.13
N LEU A 31 -4.42 -5.64 0.63
CA LEU A 31 -4.41 -4.49 1.53
C LEU A 31 -4.66 -3.16 0.80
N GLN A 32 -4.08 -2.99 -0.39
CA GLN A 32 -4.32 -1.82 -1.25
C GLN A 32 -5.78 -1.74 -1.70
N SER A 33 -6.36 -2.88 -2.10
CA SER A 33 -7.76 -2.97 -2.54
C SER A 33 -8.72 -2.65 -1.40
N GLU A 34 -8.45 -3.17 -0.20
CA GLU A 34 -9.22 -2.88 1.02
C GLU A 34 -9.16 -1.39 1.37
N ALA A 35 -7.97 -0.79 1.36
CA ALA A 35 -7.79 0.65 1.61
C ALA A 35 -8.60 1.50 0.62
N ARG A 36 -8.58 1.13 -0.67
CA ARG A 36 -9.39 1.79 -1.72
C ARG A 36 -10.89 1.53 -1.57
N GLY A 37 -11.28 0.35 -1.08
CA GLY A 37 -12.66 0.00 -0.78
C GLY A 37 -13.24 0.85 0.36
N ILE A 38 -12.46 1.00 1.44
CA ILE A 38 -12.78 1.87 2.58
C ILE A 38 -12.89 3.33 2.12
N GLN A 39 -12.01 3.82 1.24
CA GLN A 39 -12.13 5.16 0.63
C GLN A 39 -13.47 5.34 -0.07
N ARG A 40 -13.91 4.35 -0.84
CA ARG A 40 -15.15 4.44 -1.60
C ARG A 40 -16.38 4.42 -0.69
N ALA A 41 -16.34 3.63 0.38
CA ALA A 41 -17.42 3.56 1.38
C ALA A 41 -17.44 4.81 2.30
N GLY A 42 -16.29 5.41 2.59
CA GLY A 42 -16.18 6.63 3.41
C GLY A 42 -16.46 7.93 2.65
N SER A 43 -16.39 7.92 1.32
CA SER A 43 -16.52 9.13 0.48
C SER A 43 -17.96 9.61 0.23
N GLU A 44 -18.99 8.94 0.76
CA GLU A 44 -20.37 9.47 0.71
C GLU A 44 -20.60 10.67 1.66
N SER A 45 -19.58 11.16 2.39
CA SER A 45 -19.76 12.30 3.31
C SER A 45 -18.67 13.37 3.34
N THR A 46 -17.53 13.24 2.66
CA THR A 46 -16.47 14.25 2.83
C THR A 46 -15.73 14.57 1.54
N MET A 47 -15.91 15.81 1.09
CA MET A 47 -15.41 16.41 -0.16
C MET A 47 -13.90 16.72 -0.13
N SER A 48 -13.11 15.93 0.59
CA SER A 48 -11.67 16.12 0.71
C SER A 48 -11.03 14.75 0.82
N ALA A 49 -10.31 14.36 -0.24
CA ALA A 49 -9.48 13.18 -0.24
C ALA A 49 -8.51 13.29 0.95
N ASP A 50 -8.69 12.39 1.90
CA ASP A 50 -7.98 12.33 3.17
C ASP A 50 -6.47 12.14 2.92
N ASP A 51 -5.67 13.15 3.28
CA ASP A 51 -4.23 13.23 3.00
C ASP A 51 -3.44 12.07 3.66
N GLY A 52 -3.92 11.57 4.81
CA GLY A 52 -3.34 10.42 5.51
C GLY A 52 -3.56 9.09 4.80
N LEU A 53 -4.72 8.91 4.20
CA LEU A 53 -5.08 7.72 3.43
C LEU A 53 -4.33 7.62 2.09
N GLN A 54 -3.95 8.78 1.53
CA GLN A 54 -3.09 8.86 0.37
C GLN A 54 -1.63 8.53 0.72
N ASP A 55 -1.18 8.88 1.93
CA ASP A 55 0.15 8.51 2.44
C ASP A 55 0.27 6.99 2.62
N ASP A 56 -0.75 6.36 3.22
CA ASP A 56 -0.84 4.91 3.40
C ASP A 56 -0.73 4.14 2.06
N LEU A 57 -1.41 4.60 1.00
CA LEU A 57 -1.32 3.99 -0.32
C LEU A 57 0.09 4.07 -0.92
N ARG A 58 0.77 5.21 -0.75
CA ARG A 58 2.16 5.38 -1.23
C ARG A 58 3.12 4.43 -0.53
N VAL A 59 2.91 4.15 0.76
CA VAL A 59 3.73 3.18 1.49
C VAL A 59 3.54 1.76 0.94
N ILE A 60 2.30 1.37 0.60
CA ILE A 60 2.01 0.06 -0.02
C ILE A 60 2.65 -0.04 -1.40
N GLU A 61 2.51 1.00 -2.24
CA GLU A 61 3.10 1.02 -3.59
C GLU A 61 4.62 0.91 -3.54
N LYS A 62 5.27 1.65 -2.62
CA LYS A 62 6.72 1.55 -2.40
C LYS A 62 7.15 0.15 -1.95
N ALA A 63 6.39 -0.49 -1.06
CA ALA A 63 6.67 -1.85 -0.60
C ALA A 63 6.53 -2.88 -1.75
N LEU A 64 5.52 -2.71 -2.61
CA LEU A 64 5.34 -3.54 -3.81
C LEU A 64 6.48 -3.37 -4.80
N GLN A 65 6.94 -2.14 -5.04
CA GLN A 65 8.10 -1.84 -5.87
C GLN A 65 9.40 -2.44 -5.31
N ASP A 66 9.63 -2.36 -4.00
CA ASP A 66 10.81 -2.95 -3.34
C ASP A 66 10.80 -4.49 -3.48
N LEU A 67 9.60 -5.09 -3.38
CA LEU A 67 9.35 -6.49 -3.70
C LEU A 67 9.37 -6.80 -5.20
N GLY A 68 9.69 -5.86 -6.08
CA GLY A 68 9.75 -6.04 -7.54
C GLY A 68 8.47 -6.63 -8.12
N ALA A 69 7.32 -6.35 -7.49
CA ALA A 69 6.07 -6.40 -8.22
C ALA A 69 6.22 -5.34 -9.31
N ASP A 70 6.15 -5.75 -10.57
CA ASP A 70 6.22 -4.87 -11.73
C ASP A 70 4.93 -4.03 -11.75
N VAL A 71 4.84 -3.08 -10.81
CA VAL A 71 3.92 -1.97 -10.90
C VAL A 71 4.61 -1.05 -11.88
N GLU A 72 4.42 -1.29 -13.18
CA GLU A 72 5.06 -0.54 -14.28
C GLU A 72 5.17 0.93 -13.89
N GLU A 73 6.35 1.32 -13.40
CA GLU A 73 6.66 2.70 -13.13
C GLU A 73 6.99 3.29 -14.50
N LYS A 74 5.94 3.60 -15.27
CA LYS A 74 5.99 4.64 -16.28
C LYS A 74 6.30 5.96 -15.57
N GLY A 75 7.55 6.13 -15.16
CA GLY A 75 7.92 7.18 -14.24
C GLY A 75 9.33 7.10 -13.68
N ALA A 76 10.09 6.02 -13.95
CA ALA A 76 11.53 6.06 -13.74
C ALA A 76 12.10 7.10 -14.70
N ALA A 77 12.29 8.31 -14.17
CA ALA A 77 13.09 9.35 -14.77
C ALA A 77 14.46 8.76 -15.10
N THR A 78 14.60 8.33 -16.36
CA THR A 78 15.89 8.33 -17.02
C THR A 78 16.30 9.79 -17.12
N LEU A 79 17.20 10.23 -16.24
CA LEU A 79 18.34 11.13 -16.50
C LEU A 79 19.07 11.52 -15.21
#